data_AF-A0AAD1W2K9-F1
#
_entry.id   AF-A0AAD1W2K9-F1
#
_cell.length_a   1.000
_cell.length_b   1.000
_cell.length_c   1.000
_cell.angle_alpha   90.00
_cell.angle_beta   90.00
_cell.angle_gamma   90.00
#
_symmetry.space_group_name_H-M   'P 1'
#
loop_
_entity.id
_entity.type
_entity.pdbx_description
1 polymer ?
#
loop_
_entity_poly.entity_id
_entity_poly.type
_entity_poly.pdbx_seq_one_letter_code
_entity_poly.pdbx_strand_id
1 'polypeptide(L)'
;MAGFHTDCIEKPLSRGFRQLGWMIGRYPWWFLVIPILVSAGLGAGFYFLPQREAYDIEEQFTPIGGPSKKERDFIKTHFPVNDTGQFSATRLYTEGSFVSLIAVSLFDNVLTANAFRELLKLDEKVRSLNVSKSDLGKEENLTFSQLCAEIQGLQCLDSNPLLSAVQSNPDKIETIYVTFPMFQNTFLGKYLGGVTLGPEEIVQKARAVRLVYYLREDSGQDKAKSLLWINHFINSIPNEIRTLNLTNIEWQLIGRKSMTVSYFTSVSRQTEFEDATKSVIPLYSITYFVTITFSIMSCTRLHRAGHKLPHSRSLNGQCEKQGLGRFLWSHFSWVSGPV
;
A
#
# COMPACT_ATOMS: atom_id res chain seq x y z
N MET A 1 -17.81 -57.05 1.60
CA MET A 1 -17.88 -55.62 1.97
C MET A 1 -19.22 -55.10 1.47
N ALA A 2 -20.17 -54.85 2.37
CA ALA A 2 -21.53 -54.47 2.03
C ALA A 2 -21.55 -53.05 1.45
N GLY A 3 -21.95 -52.93 0.18
CA GLY A 3 -22.15 -51.64 -0.48
C GLY A 3 -23.41 -50.97 0.06
N PHE A 4 -23.27 -49.78 0.63
CA PHE A 4 -24.41 -48.94 0.99
C PHE A 4 -25.17 -48.57 -0.28
N HIS A 5 -26.43 -49.00 -0.42
CA HIS A 5 -27.30 -48.61 -1.53
C HIS A 5 -27.73 -47.14 -1.37
N THR A 6 -27.12 -46.24 -2.15
CA THR A 6 -27.50 -44.82 -2.28
C THR A 6 -28.82 -44.59 -3.04
N ASP A 7 -29.49 -45.68 -3.45
CA ASP A 7 -30.73 -45.71 -4.23
C ASP A 7 -31.87 -44.88 -3.62
N CYS A 8 -31.92 -44.76 -2.29
CA CYS A 8 -32.98 -44.01 -1.59
C CYS A 8 -32.88 -42.50 -1.81
N ILE A 9 -31.70 -41.96 -2.09
CA ILE A 9 -31.47 -40.52 -2.33
C ILE A 9 -31.34 -40.23 -3.83
N GLU A 10 -30.72 -41.15 -4.58
CA GLU A 10 -30.49 -41.00 -6.01
C GLU A 10 -31.82 -40.93 -6.80
N LYS A 11 -32.77 -41.82 -6.51
CA LYS A 11 -34.05 -41.91 -7.22
C LYS A 11 -34.94 -40.66 -7.07
N PRO A 12 -35.18 -40.11 -5.86
CA PRO A 12 -35.96 -38.88 -5.73
C PRO A 12 -35.26 -37.67 -6.35
N LEU A 13 -33.94 -37.56 -6.18
CA LEU A 13 -33.16 -36.46 -6.73
C LEU A 13 -33.15 -36.47 -8.27
N SER A 14 -32.95 -37.65 -8.87
CA SER A 14 -33.03 -37.86 -10.32
C SER A 14 -34.41 -37.50 -10.88
N ARG A 15 -35.50 -37.89 -10.16
CA ARG A 15 -36.86 -37.52 -10.55
C ARG A 15 -37.07 -36.00 -10.48
N GLY A 16 -36.55 -35.34 -9.45
CA GLY A 16 -36.59 -33.88 -9.31
C GLY A 16 -35.87 -33.16 -10.45
N PHE A 17 -34.62 -33.54 -10.75
CA PHE A 17 -33.86 -32.94 -11.86
C PHE A 17 -34.48 -33.22 -13.23
N ARG A 18 -35.08 -34.40 -13.43
CA ARG A 18 -35.82 -34.71 -14.65
C ARG A 18 -37.02 -33.80 -14.83
N GLN A 19 -37.76 -33.52 -13.76
CA GLN A 19 -38.92 -32.63 -13.81
C GLN A 19 -38.50 -31.17 -14.01
N LEU A 20 -37.41 -30.73 -13.38
CA LEU A 20 -36.81 -29.42 -13.60
C LEU A 20 -36.35 -29.27 -15.06
N GLY A 21 -35.63 -30.25 -15.61
CA GLY A 21 -35.18 -30.24 -17.00
C GLY A 21 -36.34 -30.22 -18.00
N TRP A 22 -37.43 -30.95 -17.71
CA TRP A 22 -38.66 -30.90 -18.51
C TRP A 22 -39.29 -29.50 -18.51
N MET A 23 -39.36 -28.86 -17.33
CA MET A 23 -39.89 -27.50 -17.19
C MET A 23 -39.03 -26.46 -17.93
N ILE A 24 -37.70 -26.54 -17.83
CA ILE A 24 -36.76 -25.68 -18.56
C ILE A 24 -36.93 -25.87 -20.07
N GLY A 25 -37.04 -27.12 -20.54
CA GLY A 25 -37.26 -27.42 -21.96
C GLY A 25 -38.61 -26.93 -22.49
N ARG A 26 -39.65 -26.87 -21.64
CA ARG A 26 -40.98 -26.37 -22.01
C ARG A 26 -41.04 -24.84 -22.09
N TYR A 27 -40.27 -24.12 -21.26
CA TYR A 27 -40.30 -22.66 -21.14
C TYR A 27 -38.89 -22.02 -21.16
N PRO A 28 -38.08 -22.23 -22.23
CA PRO A 28 -36.65 -21.90 -22.22
C PRO A 28 -36.36 -20.40 -22.01
N TRP A 29 -37.17 -19.52 -22.60
CA TRP A 29 -36.96 -18.07 -22.52
C TRP A 29 -37.12 -17.50 -21.12
N TRP A 30 -38.08 -18.00 -20.33
CA TRP A 30 -38.27 -17.55 -18.96
C TRP A 30 -37.06 -17.89 -18.07
N PHE A 31 -36.53 -19.11 -18.23
CA PHE A 31 -35.34 -19.57 -17.51
C PHE A 31 -34.03 -18.92 -17.99
N LEU A 32 -34.02 -18.25 -19.15
CA LEU A 32 -32.88 -17.48 -19.64
C LEU A 32 -32.96 -16.00 -19.22
N VAL A 33 -34.12 -15.37 -19.44
CA VAL A 33 -34.29 -13.92 -19.25
C VAL A 33 -34.35 -13.56 -17.78
N ILE A 34 -35.09 -14.32 -16.96
CA ILE A 34 -35.24 -13.99 -15.53
C ILE A 34 -33.88 -13.96 -14.82
N PRO A 35 -33.01 -14.98 -14.91
CA PRO A 35 -31.70 -14.93 -14.25
C PRO A 35 -30.81 -13.79 -14.75
N ILE A 36 -30.87 -13.45 -16.04
CA ILE A 36 -30.13 -12.31 -16.60
C ILE A 36 -30.62 -11.00 -15.97
N LEU A 37 -31.93 -10.78 -15.90
CA LEU A 37 -32.51 -9.57 -15.30
C LEU A 37 -32.18 -9.47 -13.80
N VAL A 38 -32.27 -10.58 -13.07
CA VAL A 38 -31.89 -10.63 -11.65
C VAL A 38 -30.40 -10.35 -11.48
N SER A 39 -29.54 -10.94 -12.31
CA SER A 39 -28.09 -10.72 -12.25
C SER A 39 -27.73 -9.28 -12.60
N ALA A 40 -28.39 -8.67 -13.59
CA ALA A 40 -28.21 -7.27 -13.93
C ALA A 40 -28.68 -6.33 -12.81
N GLY A 41 -29.82 -6.64 -12.19
CA GLY A 41 -30.34 -5.89 -11.03
C GLY A 41 -29.41 -5.94 -9.83
N LEU A 42 -28.88 -7.12 -9.49
CA LEU A 42 -27.86 -7.27 -8.45
C LEU A 42 -26.54 -6.59 -8.84
N GLY A 43 -26.14 -6.70 -10.11
CA GLY A 43 -24.94 -6.07 -10.66
C GLY A 43 -24.99 -4.55 -10.65
N ALA A 44 -26.16 -3.93 -10.78
CA ALA A 44 -26.32 -2.49 -10.65
C ALA A 44 -25.90 -1.97 -9.26
N GLY A 45 -25.93 -2.82 -8.23
CA GLY A 45 -25.43 -2.50 -6.90
C GLY A 45 -23.93 -2.17 -6.87
N PHE A 46 -23.15 -2.65 -7.83
CA PHE A 46 -21.72 -2.34 -7.95
C PHE A 46 -21.45 -0.86 -8.23
N TYR A 47 -22.46 -0.06 -8.62
CA TYR A 47 -22.33 1.40 -8.70
C TYR A 47 -21.93 2.03 -7.36
N PHE A 48 -22.37 1.45 -6.24
CA PHE A 48 -22.09 1.97 -4.90
C PHE A 48 -20.75 1.47 -4.31
N LEU A 49 -19.98 0.66 -5.05
CA LEU A 49 -18.68 0.15 -4.58
C LEU A 49 -17.71 1.26 -4.15
N PRO A 50 -17.43 2.29 -4.97
CA PRO A 50 -16.42 3.30 -4.61
C PRO A 50 -16.76 4.06 -3.32
N GLN A 51 -18.05 4.13 -2.95
CA GLN A 51 -18.52 4.79 -1.72
C GLN A 51 -18.46 3.89 -0.48
N ARG A 52 -18.37 2.56 -0.68
CA ARG A 52 -18.41 1.55 0.38
C ARG A 52 -17.11 0.76 0.51
N GLU A 53 -16.10 1.07 -0.30
CA GLU A 53 -14.76 0.53 -0.18
C GLU A 53 -14.12 1.01 1.13
N ALA A 54 -13.62 0.06 1.93
CA ALA A 54 -12.81 0.35 3.08
C ALA A 54 -11.36 0.57 2.61
N TYR A 55 -10.87 1.81 2.73
CA TYR A 55 -9.51 2.19 2.32
C TYR A 55 -8.47 2.00 3.43
N ASP A 56 -8.84 1.47 4.60
CA ASP A 56 -7.91 1.27 5.70
C ASP A 56 -7.36 -0.17 5.71
N ILE A 57 -6.10 -0.33 5.30
CA ILE A 57 -5.36 -1.60 5.42
C ILE A 57 -5.42 -2.18 6.83
N GLU A 58 -5.40 -1.38 7.89
CA GLU A 58 -5.47 -1.93 9.24
C GLU A 58 -6.83 -2.59 9.47
N GLU A 59 -7.92 -1.97 8.99
CA GLU A 59 -9.26 -2.55 9.06
C GLU A 59 -9.37 -3.83 8.24
N GLN A 60 -8.71 -3.88 7.07
CA GLN A 60 -8.77 -5.04 6.17
C GLN A 60 -7.96 -6.24 6.66
N PHE A 61 -6.82 -6.02 7.33
CA PHE A 61 -5.89 -7.08 7.72
C PHE A 61 -5.92 -7.41 9.22
N THR A 62 -6.71 -6.70 10.03
CA THR A 62 -6.84 -6.98 11.48
C THR A 62 -8.29 -7.19 11.89
N PRO A 63 -8.58 -8.04 12.91
CA PRO A 63 -9.94 -8.28 13.38
C PRO A 63 -10.67 -6.99 13.77
N ILE A 64 -11.94 -6.84 13.36
CA ILE A 64 -12.76 -5.63 13.58
C ILE A 64 -12.92 -5.31 15.08
N GLY A 65 -12.97 -6.32 15.95
CA GLY A 65 -13.17 -6.17 17.40
C GLY A 65 -12.03 -6.70 18.27
N GLY A 66 -10.79 -6.68 17.77
CA GLY A 66 -9.63 -7.19 18.49
C GLY A 66 -9.37 -6.49 19.83
N PRO A 67 -8.83 -7.17 20.85
CA PRO A 67 -8.48 -6.56 22.14
C PRO A 67 -7.62 -5.30 22.00
N SER A 68 -6.63 -5.32 21.11
CA SER A 68 -5.75 -4.17 20.84
C SER A 68 -6.47 -2.94 20.30
N LYS A 69 -7.57 -3.11 19.54
CA LYS A 69 -8.39 -1.97 19.08
C LYS A 69 -9.16 -1.34 20.24
N LYS A 70 -9.72 -2.16 21.13
CA LYS A 70 -10.40 -1.66 22.35
C LYS A 70 -9.44 -0.92 23.27
N GLU A 71 -8.22 -1.43 23.44
CA GLU A 71 -7.17 -0.75 24.19
C GLU A 71 -6.77 0.57 23.53
N ARG A 72 -6.64 0.60 22.20
CA ARG A 72 -6.39 1.84 21.46
C ARG A 72 -7.52 2.85 21.66
N ASP A 73 -8.78 2.44 21.61
CA ASP A 73 -9.93 3.34 21.83
C ASP A 73 -9.95 3.89 23.25
N PHE A 74 -9.58 3.06 24.23
CA PHE A 74 -9.37 3.50 25.60
C PHE A 74 -8.26 4.56 25.68
N ILE A 75 -7.09 4.30 25.09
CA ILE A 75 -5.97 5.25 25.08
C ILE A 75 -6.36 6.54 24.38
N LYS A 76 -7.03 6.46 23.22
CA LYS A 76 -7.47 7.62 22.45
C LYS A 76 -8.42 8.54 23.23
N THR A 77 -9.28 7.95 24.05
CA THR A 77 -10.26 8.67 24.87
C THR A 77 -9.63 9.31 26.10
N HIS A 78 -8.67 8.62 26.74
CA HIS A 78 -8.06 9.08 28.01
C HIS A 78 -6.78 9.90 27.81
N PHE A 79 -6.07 9.68 26.69
CA PHE A 79 -4.81 10.32 26.33
C PHE A 79 -4.87 10.81 24.87
N PRO A 80 -5.74 11.79 24.57
CA PRO A 80 -5.82 12.36 23.24
C PRO A 80 -4.49 13.00 22.85
N VAL A 81 -4.12 12.86 21.59
CA VAL A 81 -2.95 13.53 21.02
C VAL A 81 -3.35 14.97 20.71
N ASN A 82 -2.40 15.89 20.94
CA ASN A 82 -2.54 17.30 20.62
C ASN A 82 -1.36 17.69 19.73
N ASP A 83 -1.59 17.71 18.42
CA ASP A 83 -0.56 17.96 17.41
C ASP A 83 -0.19 19.44 17.30
N THR A 84 -1.09 20.35 17.68
CA THR A 84 -0.85 21.80 17.72
C THR A 84 -0.16 22.28 19.00
N GLY A 85 -0.29 21.55 20.11
CA GLY A 85 0.20 22.00 21.42
C GLY A 85 1.47 21.33 21.87
N GLN A 86 1.38 20.03 22.18
CA GLN A 86 2.47 19.27 22.79
C GLN A 86 2.65 17.95 22.06
N PHE A 87 3.04 18.04 20.79
CA PHE A 87 3.26 16.88 19.97
C PHE A 87 4.37 15.99 20.52
N SER A 88 4.14 14.68 20.51
CA SER A 88 5.14 13.68 20.86
C SER A 88 4.95 12.43 20.03
N ALA A 89 5.89 12.18 19.12
CA ALA A 89 5.84 11.02 18.23
C ALA A 89 5.83 9.67 18.99
N THR A 90 6.34 9.62 20.23
CA THR A 90 6.35 8.41 21.06
C THR A 90 5.03 8.14 21.76
N ARG A 91 4.12 9.12 21.79
CA ARG A 91 2.77 9.00 22.40
C ARG A 91 1.67 8.70 21.39
N LEU A 92 2.02 8.58 20.11
CA LEU A 92 1.05 8.25 19.07
C LEU A 92 0.54 6.81 19.25
N TYR A 93 -0.78 6.66 19.21
CA TYR A 93 -1.48 5.37 19.26
C TYR A 93 -1.77 4.79 17.85
N THR A 94 -1.50 5.57 16.80
CA THR A 94 -1.46 5.16 15.38
C THR A 94 -0.14 5.62 14.75
N GLU A 95 0.10 5.32 13.47
CA GLU A 95 1.29 5.80 12.76
C GLU A 95 1.30 7.35 12.56
N GLY A 96 0.13 8.01 12.62
CA GLY A 96 -0.05 9.45 12.37
C GLY A 96 0.21 9.87 10.91
N SER A 97 0.06 11.16 10.62
CA SER A 97 0.42 11.72 9.31
C SER A 97 1.88 12.14 9.33
N PHE A 98 2.70 11.47 8.50
CA PHE A 98 4.11 11.81 8.41
C PHE A 98 4.71 11.49 7.04
N VAL A 99 5.83 12.15 6.79
CA VAL A 99 6.74 11.87 5.68
C VAL A 99 8.12 11.56 6.26
N SER A 100 8.73 10.49 5.80
CA SER A 100 10.07 10.07 6.22
C SER A 100 10.98 9.96 5.00
N LEU A 101 12.15 10.60 5.06
CA LEU A 101 13.23 10.41 4.08
C LEU A 101 14.41 9.74 4.77
N ILE A 102 15.06 8.82 4.08
CA ILE A 102 16.29 8.15 4.54
C ILE A 102 17.37 8.46 3.51
N ALA A 103 18.37 9.22 3.95
CA ALA A 103 19.56 9.52 3.18
C ALA A 103 20.67 8.54 3.58
N VAL A 104 21.18 7.78 2.61
CA VAL A 104 22.24 6.79 2.80
C VAL A 104 23.49 7.25 2.08
N SER A 105 24.61 7.34 2.79
CA SER A 105 25.91 7.69 2.20
C SER A 105 26.40 6.58 1.28
N LEU A 106 26.97 6.97 0.14
CA LEU A 106 27.64 6.04 -0.79
C LEU A 106 29.10 5.77 -0.38
N PHE A 107 29.63 6.54 0.58
CA PHE A 107 31.03 6.50 1.04
C PHE A 107 31.12 6.18 2.54
N ASP A 108 30.21 5.34 3.05
CA ASP A 108 30.11 4.83 4.43
C ASP A 108 29.83 5.83 5.55
N ASN A 109 30.16 7.12 5.40
CA ASN A 109 29.87 8.13 6.41
C ASN A 109 29.00 9.27 5.86
N VAL A 110 27.93 9.58 6.58
CA VAL A 110 27.01 10.69 6.30
C VAL A 110 27.23 11.89 7.21
N LEU A 111 27.97 11.73 8.31
CA LEU A 111 28.29 12.78 9.29
C LEU A 111 29.54 13.56 8.89
N THR A 112 29.61 13.97 7.61
CA THR A 112 30.68 14.83 7.08
C THR A 112 30.06 16.16 6.68
N ALA A 113 30.83 17.24 6.74
CA ALA A 113 30.33 18.58 6.42
C ALA A 113 29.69 18.63 5.01
N ASN A 114 30.28 17.93 4.04
CA ASN A 114 29.76 17.90 2.67
C ASN A 114 28.43 17.14 2.55
N ALA A 115 28.34 15.94 3.12
CA ALA A 115 27.09 15.17 3.11
C ALA A 115 26.00 15.89 3.92
N PHE A 116 26.35 16.53 5.03
CA PHE A 116 25.40 17.27 5.87
C PHE A 116 24.92 18.56 5.20
N ARG A 117 25.76 19.23 4.40
CA ARG A 117 25.35 20.37 3.55
C ARG A 117 24.28 19.96 2.53
N GLU A 118 24.44 18.78 1.93
CA GLU A 118 23.44 18.22 1.02
C GLU A 118 22.15 17.82 1.76
N LEU A 119 22.27 17.30 2.99
CA LEU A 119 21.12 16.99 3.84
C LEU A 119 20.33 18.24 4.23
N LEU A 120 21.01 19.36 4.51
CA LEU A 120 20.37 20.65 4.77
C LEU A 120 19.62 21.17 3.54
N LYS A 121 20.19 21.05 2.33
CA LYS A 121 19.50 21.38 1.08
C LYS A 121 18.25 20.52 0.86
N LEU A 122 18.33 19.23 1.19
CA LEU A 122 17.19 18.33 1.12
C LEU A 122 16.08 18.75 2.10
N ASP A 123 16.42 19.09 3.35
CA ASP A 123 15.45 19.56 4.35
C ASP A 123 14.79 20.88 3.93
N GLU A 124 15.58 21.85 3.45
CA GLU A 124 15.05 23.11 2.90
C GLU A 124 14.08 22.86 1.75
N LYS A 125 14.45 21.98 0.81
CA LYS A 125 13.59 21.65 -0.33
C LYS A 125 12.27 21.05 0.12
N VAL A 126 12.28 20.10 1.06
CA VAL A 126 11.04 19.48 1.58
C VAL A 126 10.17 20.51 2.29
N ARG A 127 10.76 21.37 3.13
CA ARG A 127 10.01 22.43 3.84
C ARG A 127 9.45 23.50 2.91
N SER A 128 10.09 23.74 1.76
CA SER A 128 9.65 24.73 0.76
C SER A 128 8.49 24.27 -0.12
N LEU A 129 8.09 22.99 -0.05
CA LEU A 129 6.97 22.47 -0.84
C LEU A 129 5.67 23.15 -0.45
N ASN A 130 5.02 23.73 -1.45
CA ASN A 130 3.71 24.37 -1.34
C ASN A 130 2.67 23.62 -2.17
N VAL A 131 1.44 23.61 -1.68
CA VAL A 131 0.27 23.10 -2.41
C VAL A 131 -0.77 24.19 -2.48
N SER A 132 -1.14 24.61 -3.69
CA SER A 132 -2.29 25.49 -3.88
C SER A 132 -3.56 24.66 -3.83
N LYS A 133 -4.43 24.95 -2.85
CA LYS A 133 -5.76 24.36 -2.74
C LYS A 133 -6.78 25.40 -3.21
N SER A 134 -7.60 25.03 -4.19
CA SER A 134 -8.72 25.86 -4.67
C SER A 134 -10.05 25.29 -4.16
N ASP A 135 -10.48 25.74 -2.99
CA ASP A 135 -11.81 25.42 -2.43
C ASP A 135 -12.72 26.65 -2.50
N LEU A 136 -13.89 26.53 -3.13
CA LEU A 136 -14.91 27.59 -3.21
C LEU A 136 -14.37 28.98 -3.64
N GLY A 137 -13.37 29.02 -4.53
CA GLY A 137 -12.82 30.27 -5.07
C GLY A 137 -11.81 30.99 -4.16
N LYS A 138 -11.40 30.39 -3.03
CA LYS A 138 -10.21 30.83 -2.27
C LYS A 138 -9.04 29.93 -2.60
N GLU A 139 -7.95 30.54 -3.07
CA GLU A 139 -6.67 29.88 -3.27
C GLU A 139 -5.89 29.93 -1.94
N GLU A 140 -5.80 28.79 -1.24
CA GLU A 140 -5.02 28.65 -0.02
C GLU A 140 -3.72 27.92 -0.36
N ASN A 141 -2.57 28.56 -0.13
CA ASN A 141 -1.27 27.92 -0.27
C ASN A 141 -0.89 27.25 1.04
N LEU A 142 -0.89 25.92 1.03
CA LEU A 142 -0.52 25.08 2.16
C LEU A 142 0.98 24.82 2.15
N THR A 143 1.69 25.33 3.16
CA THR A 143 3.13 25.07 3.37
C THR A 143 3.35 24.10 4.52
N PHE A 144 4.51 23.45 4.55
CA PHE A 144 4.87 22.56 5.66
C PHE A 144 4.78 23.25 7.03
N SER A 145 5.25 24.50 7.13
CA SER A 145 5.20 25.29 8.37
C SER A 145 3.80 25.50 8.93
N GLN A 146 2.76 25.45 8.09
CA GLN A 146 1.36 25.59 8.52
C GLN A 146 0.72 24.26 8.88
N LEU A 147 1.29 23.13 8.44
CA LEU A 147 0.73 21.79 8.59
C LEU A 147 1.51 20.92 9.56
N CYS A 148 2.70 21.33 9.97
CA CYS A 148 3.58 20.57 10.82
C CYS A 148 3.00 20.37 12.23
N ALA A 149 3.33 19.25 12.86
CA ALA A 149 3.05 19.07 14.28
C ALA A 149 4.01 19.93 15.12
N GLU A 150 3.46 20.57 16.14
CA GLU A 150 4.10 21.63 16.92
C GLU A 150 4.46 21.18 18.34
N ILE A 151 5.60 21.69 18.81
CA ILE A 151 6.02 21.58 20.20
C ILE A 151 5.82 22.94 20.85
N GLN A 152 5.10 22.94 21.99
CA GLN A 152 4.75 24.15 22.75
C GLN A 152 3.96 25.20 21.94
N GLY A 153 3.29 24.80 20.85
CA GLY A 153 2.46 25.68 20.01
C GLY A 153 3.19 26.83 19.32
N LEU A 154 4.50 26.70 19.12
CA LEU A 154 5.35 27.75 18.56
C LEU A 154 6.26 27.26 17.44
N GLN A 155 6.72 26.01 17.51
CA GLN A 155 7.73 25.48 16.59
C GLN A 155 7.37 24.09 16.09
N CYS A 156 7.52 23.86 14.79
CA CYS A 156 7.45 22.52 14.21
C CYS A 156 8.48 21.60 14.89
N LEU A 157 8.10 20.34 15.14
CA LEU A 157 9.06 19.32 15.55
C LEU A 157 10.18 19.19 14.52
N ASP A 158 11.42 19.18 14.99
CA ASP A 158 12.59 19.02 14.14
C ASP A 158 12.56 17.69 13.37
N SER A 159 12.84 17.78 12.08
CA SER A 159 12.92 16.61 11.18
C SER A 159 14.02 15.64 11.60
N ASN A 160 15.11 16.17 12.18
CA ASN A 160 16.19 15.42 12.81
C ASN A 160 16.90 16.29 13.87
N PRO A 161 17.17 15.77 15.09
CA PRO A 161 17.84 16.53 16.16
C PRO A 161 19.24 17.05 15.80
N LEU A 162 19.93 16.39 14.86
CA LEU A 162 21.26 16.82 14.41
C LEU A 162 21.17 18.06 13.51
N LEU A 163 20.07 18.26 12.78
CA LEU A 163 19.92 19.44 11.93
C LEU A 163 19.78 20.72 12.78
N SER A 164 19.03 20.66 13.87
CA SER A 164 18.89 21.79 14.80
C SER A 164 20.17 22.03 15.61
N ALA A 165 20.90 20.97 15.99
CA ALA A 165 22.19 21.11 16.67
C ALA A 165 23.27 21.83 15.84
N VAL A 166 23.23 21.65 14.51
CA VAL A 166 24.19 22.22 13.57
C VAL A 166 23.86 23.68 13.19
N GLN A 167 22.64 24.17 13.48
CA GLN A 167 22.20 25.56 13.26
C GLN A 167 22.53 26.08 11.84
N SER A 168 22.25 25.27 10.81
CA SER A 168 22.54 25.58 9.40
C SER A 168 24.03 25.72 9.02
N ASN A 169 24.97 25.47 9.93
CA ASN A 169 26.40 25.47 9.62
C ASN A 169 26.94 24.02 9.52
N PRO A 170 27.03 23.44 8.32
CA PRO A 170 27.35 22.02 8.13
C PRO A 170 28.69 21.60 8.74
N ASP A 171 29.65 22.50 8.88
CA ASP A 171 30.99 22.18 9.39
C ASP A 171 30.96 21.84 10.90
N LYS A 172 29.90 22.25 11.62
CA LYS A 172 29.70 21.90 13.03
C LYS A 172 29.46 20.40 13.25
N ILE A 173 28.99 19.65 12.24
CA ILE A 173 28.68 18.22 12.42
C ILE A 173 29.93 17.40 12.76
N GLU A 174 31.11 17.82 12.31
CA GLU A 174 32.37 17.11 12.54
C GLU A 174 32.99 17.44 13.92
N THR A 175 32.53 18.54 14.55
CA THR A 175 33.06 19.03 15.82
C THR A 175 32.14 18.76 17.01
N ILE A 176 30.87 18.40 16.76
CA ILE A 176 29.89 18.14 17.80
C ILE A 176 30.04 16.72 18.35
N TYR A 177 30.07 16.61 19.68
CA TYR A 177 30.08 15.32 20.37
C TYR A 177 28.68 14.71 20.40
N VAL A 178 28.40 13.83 19.44
CA VAL A 178 27.13 13.10 19.36
C VAL A 178 27.24 11.79 20.13
N THR A 179 26.57 11.70 21.27
CA THR A 179 26.44 10.45 22.05
C THR A 179 25.30 9.58 21.51
N PHE A 180 25.45 8.25 21.57
CA PHE A 180 24.43 7.29 21.12
C PHE A 180 24.16 6.24 22.21
N PRO A 181 22.89 5.87 22.49
CA PRO A 181 21.69 6.15 21.70
C PRO A 181 20.95 7.46 22.02
N MET A 182 21.41 8.22 23.03
CA MET A 182 20.76 9.45 23.47
C MET A 182 21.61 10.67 23.16
N PHE A 183 21.01 11.71 22.57
CA PHE A 183 21.62 13.00 22.31
C PHE A 183 20.65 14.12 22.68
N GLN A 184 21.06 15.03 23.56
CA GLN A 184 20.22 16.13 24.05
C GLN A 184 18.82 15.67 24.50
N ASN A 185 18.77 14.58 25.30
CA ASN A 185 17.55 13.94 25.78
C ASN A 185 16.62 13.37 24.67
N THR A 186 17.13 13.23 23.44
CA THR A 186 16.41 12.64 22.31
C THR A 186 17.05 11.32 21.89
N PHE A 187 16.22 10.32 21.61
CA PHE A 187 16.67 9.02 21.16
C PHE A 187 17.07 9.04 19.68
N LEU A 188 18.37 8.89 19.39
CA LEU A 188 18.94 8.88 18.04
C LEU A 188 18.77 7.58 17.28
N GLY A 189 18.39 6.48 17.93
CA GLY A 189 18.20 5.18 17.26
C GLY A 189 17.12 5.20 16.17
N LYS A 190 16.22 6.18 16.20
CA LYS A 190 15.24 6.43 15.13
C LYS A 190 15.82 7.22 13.94
N TYR A 191 16.86 8.01 14.18
CA TYR A 191 17.38 9.04 13.27
C TYR A 191 18.67 8.64 12.57
N LEU A 192 19.49 7.77 13.16
CA LEU A 192 20.74 7.30 12.58
C LEU A 192 20.70 5.79 12.31
N GLY A 193 21.31 5.38 11.20
CA GLY A 193 21.45 3.98 10.80
C GLY A 193 22.89 3.62 10.45
N GLY A 194 23.28 2.37 10.70
CA GLY A 194 24.65 1.90 10.45
C GLY A 194 25.70 2.69 11.24
N VAL A 195 25.41 2.94 12.52
CA VAL A 195 26.26 3.70 13.43
C VAL A 195 27.44 2.84 13.85
N THR A 196 28.66 3.41 13.85
CA THR A 196 29.77 2.84 14.60
C THR A 196 30.24 3.80 15.67
N LEU A 197 30.41 3.24 16.85
CA LEU A 197 30.77 3.97 18.05
C LEU A 197 32.29 3.99 18.21
N GLY A 198 32.77 5.14 18.66
CA GLY A 198 34.11 5.31 19.19
C GLY A 198 34.17 5.03 20.68
N PRO A 199 35.26 5.45 21.34
CA PRO A 199 35.32 5.47 22.79
C PRO A 199 34.19 6.35 23.35
N GLU A 200 33.71 6.00 24.55
CA GLU A 200 32.70 6.77 25.29
C GLU A 200 31.32 6.88 24.60
N GLU A 201 30.94 5.88 23.79
CA GLU A 201 29.63 5.85 23.10
C GLU A 201 29.40 7.04 22.14
N ILE A 202 30.48 7.70 21.73
CA ILE A 202 30.45 8.80 20.76
C ILE A 202 30.33 8.22 19.35
N VAL A 203 29.44 8.78 18.54
CA VAL A 203 29.28 8.38 17.14
C VAL A 203 30.49 8.83 16.33
N GLN A 204 31.27 7.88 15.81
CA GLN A 204 32.38 8.19 14.89
C GLN A 204 31.92 8.30 13.43
N LYS A 205 31.01 7.41 13.03
CA LYS A 205 30.42 7.40 11.68
C LYS A 205 29.01 6.83 11.73
N ALA A 206 28.19 7.29 10.80
CA ALA A 206 26.88 6.72 10.53
C ALA A 206 26.71 6.56 9.02
N ARG A 207 26.08 5.46 8.59
CA ARG A 207 25.86 5.20 7.18
C ARG A 207 24.62 5.90 6.63
N ALA A 208 23.62 6.10 7.47
CA ALA A 208 22.34 6.68 7.07
C ALA A 208 21.79 7.67 8.10
N VAL A 209 21.09 8.68 7.60
CA VAL A 209 20.27 9.62 8.39
C VAL A 209 18.82 9.52 7.95
N ARG A 210 17.91 9.52 8.91
CA ARG A 210 16.47 9.61 8.69
C ARG A 210 15.98 11.01 9.05
N LEU A 211 15.22 11.63 8.15
CA LEU A 211 14.47 12.87 8.37
C LEU A 211 12.99 12.50 8.47
N VAL A 212 12.29 12.95 9.51
CA VAL A 212 10.86 12.64 9.71
C VAL A 212 10.06 13.92 9.94
N TYR A 213 9.13 14.21 9.05
CA TYR A 213 8.26 15.38 9.07
C TYR A 213 6.88 14.94 9.53
N TYR A 214 6.49 15.37 10.72
CA TYR A 214 5.17 15.09 11.29
C TYR A 214 4.19 16.20 10.92
N LEU A 215 2.96 15.80 10.58
CA LEU A 215 1.87 16.68 10.18
C LEU A 215 0.68 16.51 11.13
N ARG A 216 -0.14 17.55 11.25
CA ARG A 216 -1.27 17.59 12.20
C ARG A 216 -2.45 16.76 11.72
N GLU A 217 -3.13 16.12 12.66
CA GLU A 217 -4.37 15.36 12.50
C GLU A 217 -5.45 15.73 13.53
N ASP A 218 -5.30 16.84 14.26
CA ASP A 218 -6.20 17.26 15.34
C ASP A 218 -7.69 17.28 14.93
N SER A 219 -7.98 17.69 13.68
CA SER A 219 -9.32 17.65 13.10
C SER A 219 -9.37 16.88 11.78
N GLY A 220 -10.57 16.46 11.37
CA GLY A 220 -10.78 15.84 10.06
C GLY A 220 -10.38 16.75 8.89
N GLN A 221 -10.47 18.08 9.06
CA GLN A 221 -10.01 19.05 8.07
C GLN A 221 -8.48 19.13 8.03
N ASP A 222 -7.81 19.13 9.19
CA ASP A 222 -6.34 19.13 9.27
C ASP A 222 -5.78 17.86 8.64
N LYS A 223 -6.35 16.70 8.96
CA LYS A 223 -5.97 15.43 8.32
C LYS A 223 -6.13 15.49 6.81
N ALA A 224 -7.23 16.04 6.30
CA ALA A 224 -7.43 16.19 4.85
C ALA A 224 -6.38 17.11 4.21
N LYS A 225 -6.04 18.24 4.85
CA LYS A 225 -4.98 19.14 4.38
C LYS A 225 -3.60 18.47 4.41
N SER A 226 -3.28 17.74 5.47
CA SER A 226 -2.05 16.96 5.62
C SER A 226 -1.94 15.89 4.53
N LEU A 227 -3.01 15.15 4.24
CA LEU A 227 -3.05 14.16 3.15
C LEU A 227 -2.86 14.78 1.77
N LEU A 228 -3.46 15.95 1.50
CA LEU A 228 -3.24 16.67 0.25
C LEU A 228 -1.76 17.04 0.07
N TRP A 229 -1.12 17.54 1.13
CA TRP A 229 0.31 17.86 1.11
C TRP A 229 1.18 16.62 0.93
N ILE A 230 0.88 15.50 1.61
CA ILE A 230 1.60 14.23 1.44
C ILE A 230 1.49 13.73 -0.01
N ASN A 231 0.31 13.77 -0.61
CA ASN A 231 0.11 13.34 -2.00
C ASN A 231 0.91 14.21 -2.97
N HIS A 232 0.94 15.52 -2.76
CA HIS A 232 1.80 16.40 -3.55
C HIS A 232 3.28 16.10 -3.33
N PHE A 233 3.70 15.85 -2.08
CA PHE A 233 5.07 15.43 -1.76
C PHE A 233 5.47 14.19 -2.56
N ILE A 234 4.65 13.13 -2.57
CA ILE A 234 4.94 11.88 -3.29
C ILE A 234 5.16 12.12 -4.79
N ASN A 235 4.35 13.00 -5.40
CA ASN A 235 4.42 13.29 -6.82
C ASN A 235 5.62 14.19 -7.19
N SER A 236 5.97 15.14 -6.31
CA SER A 236 6.96 16.17 -6.60
C SER A 236 8.38 15.77 -6.17
N ILE A 237 8.53 15.08 -5.04
CA ILE A 237 9.84 14.79 -4.44
C ILE A 237 10.80 13.99 -5.35
N PRO A 238 10.38 13.02 -6.19
CA PRO A 238 11.30 12.25 -7.02
C PRO A 238 12.03 13.14 -8.04
N ASN A 239 11.34 14.14 -8.58
CA ASN A 239 11.93 15.10 -9.49
C ASN A 239 12.86 16.06 -8.73
N GLU A 240 12.46 16.50 -7.55
CA GLU A 240 13.28 17.40 -6.72
C GLU A 240 14.58 16.74 -6.23
N ILE A 241 14.55 15.46 -5.88
CA ILE A 241 15.77 14.71 -5.54
C ILE A 241 16.71 14.60 -6.76
N ARG A 242 16.14 14.48 -7.98
CA ARG A 242 16.94 14.45 -9.21
C ARG A 242 17.56 15.80 -9.52
N THR A 243 16.84 16.91 -9.35
CA THR A 243 17.33 18.27 -9.62
C THR A 243 18.40 18.70 -8.62
N LEU A 244 18.25 18.29 -7.34
CA LEU A 244 19.22 18.61 -6.29
C LEU A 244 20.61 18.05 -6.57
N ASN A 245 20.75 17.07 -7.50
CA ASN A 245 22.02 16.49 -7.94
C ASN A 245 23.00 16.40 -6.76
N LEU A 246 22.59 15.64 -5.73
CA LEU A 246 23.28 15.47 -4.44
C LEU A 246 24.73 15.01 -4.66
N THR A 247 25.59 15.96 -4.99
CA THR A 247 26.95 15.82 -5.47
C THR A 247 27.83 16.63 -4.54
N ASN A 248 28.88 15.98 -4.06
CA ASN A 248 29.86 16.61 -3.19
C ASN A 248 30.69 17.62 -4.02
N ILE A 249 31.04 18.77 -3.43
CA ILE A 249 31.81 19.86 -4.06
C ILE A 249 33.13 19.34 -4.67
N GLU A 250 33.75 18.33 -4.05
CA GLU A 250 34.99 17.72 -4.55
C GLU A 250 34.76 16.78 -5.75
N TRP A 251 33.57 16.16 -5.84
CA TRP A 251 33.20 15.18 -6.87
C TRP A 251 32.25 15.72 -7.93
N GLN A 252 31.91 17.00 -7.87
CA GLN A 252 31.17 17.73 -8.90
C GLN A 252 31.90 17.66 -10.26
N LEU A 253 33.24 17.53 -10.24
CA LEU A 253 34.08 17.32 -11.43
C LEU A 253 33.95 15.91 -12.04
N ILE A 254 33.42 14.93 -11.31
CA ILE A 254 33.36 13.50 -11.71
C ILE A 254 31.89 13.02 -11.85
N GLY A 255 30.91 13.87 -11.52
CA GLY A 255 29.48 13.56 -11.67
C GLY A 255 28.97 12.46 -10.73
N ARG A 256 29.67 12.19 -9.62
CA ARG A 256 29.27 11.15 -8.65
C ARG A 256 28.36 11.71 -7.57
N LYS A 257 27.22 11.02 -7.35
CA LYS A 257 26.32 11.27 -6.23
C LYS A 257 27.03 10.96 -4.91
N SER A 258 26.76 11.77 -3.89
CA SER A 258 27.30 11.61 -2.52
C SER A 258 26.42 10.67 -1.69
N MET A 259 25.10 10.73 -1.89
CA MET A 259 24.12 9.94 -1.15
C MET A 259 22.96 9.47 -2.03
N THR A 260 22.28 8.42 -1.57
CA THR A 260 21.01 7.94 -2.13
C THR A 260 19.89 8.26 -1.14
N VAL A 261 18.78 8.81 -1.64
CA VAL A 261 17.63 9.18 -0.81
C VAL A 261 16.44 8.29 -1.18
N SER A 262 15.85 7.67 -0.17
CA SER A 262 14.59 6.94 -0.26
C SER A 262 13.55 7.61 0.63
N TYR A 263 12.27 7.49 0.30
CA TYR A 263 11.20 8.10 1.09
C TYR A 263 10.08 7.09 1.37
N PHE A 264 9.36 7.33 2.46
CA PHE A 264 8.18 6.58 2.89
C PHE A 264 7.23 7.53 3.61
N THR A 265 5.93 7.43 3.35
CA THR A 265 4.89 8.26 3.99
C THR A 265 3.85 7.38 4.68
N SER A 266 3.00 8.00 5.51
CA SER A 266 1.89 7.29 6.17
C SER A 266 0.90 6.65 5.18
N VAL A 267 0.83 7.12 3.93
CA VAL A 267 -0.06 6.56 2.89
C VAL A 267 0.64 5.59 1.95
N SER A 268 1.98 5.56 1.92
CA SER A 268 2.74 4.75 0.95
C SER A 268 2.35 3.27 0.96
N ARG A 269 2.11 2.69 2.15
CA ARG A 269 1.73 1.27 2.24
C ARG A 269 0.38 0.99 1.56
N GLN A 270 -0.58 1.88 1.76
CA GLN A 270 -1.92 1.80 1.16
C GLN A 270 -1.84 1.98 -0.36
N THR A 271 -1.15 3.02 -0.82
CA THR A 271 -1.05 3.35 -2.25
C THR A 271 -0.35 2.25 -3.05
N GLU A 272 0.75 1.70 -2.53
CA GLU A 272 1.48 0.61 -3.18
C GLU A 272 0.62 -0.66 -3.30
N PHE A 273 -0.21 -0.96 -2.29
CA PHE A 273 -1.11 -2.11 -2.34
C PHE A 273 -2.22 -1.94 -3.38
N GLU A 274 -2.80 -0.74 -3.46
CA GLU A 274 -3.82 -0.40 -4.46
C GLU A 274 -3.26 -0.48 -5.88
N ASP A 275 -2.07 0.06 -6.11
CA ASP A 275 -1.45 0.07 -7.43
C ASP A 275 -1.01 -1.33 -7.86
N ALA A 276 -0.49 -2.13 -6.92
CA ALA A 276 -0.25 -3.56 -7.15
C ALA A 276 -1.55 -4.27 -7.57
N THR A 277 -2.66 -4.02 -6.88
CA THR A 277 -3.96 -4.63 -7.21
C THR A 277 -4.43 -4.22 -8.60
N LYS A 278 -4.35 -2.93 -8.95
CA LYS A 278 -4.73 -2.42 -10.28
C LYS A 278 -3.90 -3.05 -11.40
N SER A 279 -2.61 -3.30 -11.16
CA SER A 279 -1.71 -3.90 -12.15
C SER A 279 -2.09 -5.34 -12.55
N VAL A 280 -2.78 -6.08 -11.68
CA VAL A 280 -3.14 -7.49 -11.90
C VAL A 280 -4.50 -7.66 -12.60
N ILE A 281 -5.39 -6.67 -12.55
CA ILE A 281 -6.70 -6.67 -13.23
C ILE A 281 -6.64 -7.11 -14.72
N PRO A 282 -5.71 -6.62 -15.56
CA PRO A 282 -5.63 -7.07 -16.96
C PRO A 282 -5.27 -8.55 -17.09
N LEU A 283 -4.46 -9.10 -16.19
CA LEU A 283 -4.07 -10.52 -16.22
C LEU A 283 -5.27 -11.44 -15.93
N TYR A 284 -6.14 -11.05 -14.99
CA TYR A 284 -7.39 -11.77 -14.76
C TYR A 284 -8.30 -11.75 -15.99
N SER A 285 -8.41 -10.58 -16.65
CA SER A 285 -9.21 -10.43 -17.87
C SER A 285 -8.75 -11.36 -19.00
N ILE A 286 -7.42 -11.45 -19.22
CA ILE A 286 -6.84 -12.37 -20.21
C ILE A 286 -7.14 -13.83 -19.85
N THR A 287 -7.01 -14.19 -18.57
CA THR A 287 -7.27 -15.56 -18.10
C THR A 287 -8.72 -15.96 -18.35
N TYR A 288 -9.68 -15.08 -18.05
CA TYR A 288 -11.09 -15.33 -18.37
C TYR A 288 -11.32 -15.46 -19.88
N PHE A 289 -10.68 -14.62 -20.70
CA PHE A 289 -10.79 -14.73 -22.15
C PHE A 289 -10.26 -16.07 -22.69
N VAL A 290 -9.08 -16.50 -22.24
CA VAL A 290 -8.46 -17.77 -22.65
C VAL A 290 -9.31 -18.96 -22.21
N THR A 291 -9.83 -18.96 -20.99
CA THR A 291 -10.66 -20.06 -20.48
C THR A 291 -12.01 -20.16 -21.20
N ILE A 292 -12.65 -19.02 -21.51
CA ILE A 292 -13.90 -18.99 -22.29
C ILE A 292 -13.64 -19.47 -23.73
N THR A 293 -12.61 -18.96 -24.40
CA THR A 293 -12.27 -19.38 -25.77
C THR A 293 -11.91 -20.86 -25.85
N PHE A 294 -11.12 -21.37 -24.90
CA PHE A 294 -10.81 -22.79 -24.79
C PHE A 294 -12.07 -23.65 -24.61
N SER A 295 -13.01 -23.20 -23.77
CA SER A 295 -14.29 -23.88 -23.56
C SER A 295 -15.12 -23.94 -24.84
N ILE A 296 -15.21 -22.82 -25.58
CA ILE A 296 -15.92 -22.76 -26.86
C ILE A 296 -15.26 -23.68 -27.90
N MET A 297 -13.94 -23.66 -28.01
CA MET A 297 -13.20 -24.53 -28.93
C MET A 297 -13.39 -26.02 -28.60
N SER A 298 -13.40 -26.37 -27.33
CA SER A 298 -13.62 -27.75 -26.87
C SER A 298 -15.03 -28.24 -27.22
N CYS A 299 -16.06 -27.41 -27.00
CA CYS A 299 -17.45 -27.74 -27.32
C CYS A 299 -17.71 -27.85 -28.83
N THR A 300 -17.12 -26.97 -29.64
CA THR A 300 -17.30 -26.99 -31.11
C THR A 300 -16.66 -28.21 -31.78
N ARG A 301 -15.55 -28.72 -31.23
CA ARG A 301 -14.89 -29.94 -31.72
C ARG A 301 -15.77 -31.20 -31.55
N LEU A 302 -16.49 -31.30 -30.43
CA LEU A 302 -17.42 -32.39 -30.14
C LEU A 302 -18.67 -32.36 -31.04
N HIS A 303 -19.20 -31.16 -31.34
CA HIS A 303 -20.37 -31.02 -32.22
C HIS A 303 -20.11 -31.58 -33.64
N ARG A 304 -18.90 -31.37 -34.18
CA ARG A 304 -18.52 -31.93 -35.50
C ARG A 304 -18.34 -33.45 -35.49
N ALA A 305 -17.95 -34.05 -34.35
CA ALA A 305 -17.85 -35.50 -34.22
C ALA A 305 -19.22 -36.18 -34.08
N GLY A 306 -20.18 -35.54 -33.41
CA GLY A 306 -21.55 -36.04 -33.25
C GLY A 306 -22.37 -36.05 -34.55
N HIS A 307 -22.06 -35.16 -35.50
CA HIS A 307 -22.78 -35.10 -36.80
C HIS A 307 -22.34 -36.18 -37.81
N LYS A 308 -21.30 -36.97 -37.50
CA LYS A 308 -20.81 -38.08 -38.35
C LYS A 308 -21.42 -39.46 -38.00
N LEU A 309 -22.32 -39.56 -37.03
CA LEU A 309 -23.03 -40.79 -36.70
C LEU A 309 -24.51 -40.65 -37.11
N PRO A 310 -25.00 -41.32 -38.17
CA PRO A 310 -26.42 -41.39 -38.44
C PRO A 310 -27.07 -42.44 -37.53
N HIS A 311 -28.26 -42.09 -37.05
CA HIS A 311 -29.25 -42.90 -36.33
C HIS A 311 -29.03 -43.19 -34.83
N SER A 312 -29.98 -42.65 -34.05
CA SER A 312 -30.50 -43.17 -32.78
C SER A 312 -29.58 -43.11 -31.56
N ARG A 313 -29.65 -42.01 -30.81
CA ARG A 313 -30.07 -42.01 -29.38
C ARG A 313 -30.01 -40.59 -28.82
N SER A 314 -31.02 -40.29 -27.99
CA SER A 314 -31.07 -39.15 -27.08
C SER A 314 -29.71 -38.88 -26.44
N LEU A 315 -29.11 -37.73 -26.77
CA LEU A 315 -27.91 -37.20 -26.12
C LEU A 315 -28.32 -35.96 -25.32
N ASN A 316 -29.07 -36.19 -24.24
CA ASN A 316 -29.01 -35.31 -23.08
C ASN A 316 -27.90 -35.85 -22.16
N GLY A 317 -26.88 -35.04 -21.87
CA GLY A 317 -25.96 -35.30 -20.76
C GLY A 317 -24.59 -35.92 -21.09
N GLN A 318 -23.87 -35.45 -22.10
CA GLN A 318 -22.44 -35.73 -22.24
C GLN A 318 -21.61 -34.44 -22.33
N CYS A 319 -21.60 -33.67 -21.24
CA CYS A 319 -20.50 -32.75 -20.94
C CYS A 319 -19.57 -33.31 -19.84
N GLU A 320 -19.92 -34.45 -19.25
CA GLU A 320 -19.27 -34.99 -18.05
C GLU A 320 -18.74 -36.40 -18.31
N LYS A 321 -17.80 -36.54 -19.24
CA LYS A 321 -16.97 -37.76 -19.37
C LYS A 321 -15.85 -37.56 -20.38
N GLN A 322 -14.93 -36.63 -20.12
CA GLN A 322 -13.54 -36.75 -20.60
C GLN A 322 -12.62 -35.82 -19.79
N GLY A 323 -11.94 -36.41 -18.80
CA GLY A 323 -10.57 -35.99 -18.46
C GLY A 323 -10.35 -34.69 -17.68
N LEU A 324 -11.21 -34.29 -16.73
CA LEU A 324 -10.88 -33.17 -15.83
C LEU A 324 -9.95 -33.55 -14.65
N GLY A 325 -9.63 -34.83 -14.45
CA GLY A 325 -8.92 -35.30 -13.26
C GLY A 325 -7.39 -35.40 -13.34
N ARG A 326 -6.73 -35.13 -14.48
CA ARG A 326 -5.26 -35.34 -14.60
C ARG A 326 -4.43 -34.17 -15.12
N PHE A 327 -5.02 -33.13 -15.70
CA PHE A 327 -4.23 -32.01 -16.23
C PHE A 327 -4.15 -30.79 -15.29
N LEU A 328 -5.11 -30.63 -14.37
CA LEU A 328 -5.08 -29.54 -13.39
C LEU A 328 -4.14 -29.81 -12.20
N TRP A 329 -3.74 -31.07 -11.97
CA TRP A 329 -2.76 -31.42 -10.92
C TRP A 329 -1.30 -31.35 -11.39
N SER A 330 -1.02 -31.34 -12.70
CA SER A 330 0.36 -31.28 -13.21
C SER A 330 0.89 -29.86 -13.46
N HIS A 331 0.03 -28.84 -13.41
CA HIS A 331 0.42 -27.43 -13.63
C HIS A 331 0.30 -26.53 -12.39
N PHE A 332 -0.13 -27.07 -11.25
CA PHE A 332 -0.21 -26.35 -9.96
C PHE A 332 0.87 -26.77 -8.94
N SER A 333 1.89 -27.50 -9.39
CA SER A 333 3.15 -27.64 -8.66
C SER A 333 4.19 -26.84 -9.43
N TRP A 334 4.94 -25.98 -8.75
CA TRP A 334 5.91 -25.00 -9.27
C TRP A 334 5.43 -23.55 -9.41
N VAL A 335 5.05 -22.94 -8.28
CA VAL A 335 5.68 -21.68 -7.81
C VAL A 335 5.74 -21.73 -6.28
N SER A 336 6.60 -22.61 -5.76
CA SER A 336 7.17 -22.48 -4.42
C SER A 336 8.67 -22.33 -4.60
N GLY A 337 9.09 -21.13 -4.99
CA GLY A 337 10.47 -20.68 -4.87
C GLY A 337 10.65 -20.04 -3.50
N PRO A 338 11.77 -20.28 -2.80
CA PRO A 338 12.04 -19.69 -1.51
C PRO A 338 12.43 -18.23 -1.68
N VAL A 339 11.83 -17.36 -0.87
CA VAL A 339 12.42 -16.29 -0.05
C VAL A 339 11.27 -15.54 0.59
#